data_AF-A0A061HS84-F1
#
_entry.id   AF-A0A061HS84-F1
#
_cell.length_a   1.000
_cell.length_b   1.000
_cell.length_c   1.000
_cell.angle_alpha   90.00
_cell.angle_beta   90.00
_cell.angle_gamma   90.00
#
_symmetry.space_group_name_H-M   'P 1'
#
loop_
_entity.id
_entity.type
_entity.pdbx_description
1 polymer ?
#
loop_
_entity_poly.entity_id
_entity_poly.type
_entity_poly.pdbx_seq_one_letter_code
_entity_poly.pdbx_strand_id
1 'polypeptide(L)'
;MLATSRVIGRRCVYHTALTAPNPGSSLLPLSTAICQPFSTSRNRPSQIGRVPLTIPPDVKFLLVQPPKSKYGSVSPLLAQRKVQVEGPLGKLALSIPAFVNVDYDESTRKASVSVKNKDIKKQREMWGTIRVYLHNHILGVSEGHTTILRLVGVGYRATIEDNATTVEREFEGQKFVSLKVGYSHPIELPIPRDVKASVPQPTRILLEGPDKESVSQLAAKIRMWRKPEPYKGKGIFVNGETIKLKSKKIK
;
A
#
# COMPACT_ATOMS: atom_id res chain seq x y z
N MET A 1 13.30 14.54 -17.44
CA MET A 1 14.27 14.01 -16.45
C MET A 1 14.83 15.18 -15.65
N LEU A 2 14.33 15.42 -14.44
CA LEU A 2 15.00 16.28 -13.46
C LEU A 2 14.87 15.59 -12.10
N ALA A 3 15.82 14.72 -11.82
CA ALA A 3 16.01 14.17 -10.49
C ALA A 3 16.47 15.32 -9.59
N THR A 4 15.60 15.78 -8.71
CA THR A 4 16.02 16.58 -7.56
C THR A 4 16.77 15.67 -6.60
N SER A 5 18.03 15.38 -6.96
CA SER A 5 18.98 14.86 -5.99
C SER A 5 19.04 15.90 -4.88
N ARG A 6 18.61 15.53 -3.67
CA ARG A 6 19.02 16.27 -2.48
C ARG A 6 20.50 15.98 -2.31
N VAL A 7 21.33 16.71 -3.07
CA VAL A 7 22.71 16.93 -2.71
C VAL A 7 22.67 17.43 -1.28
N ILE A 8 23.27 16.65 -0.39
CA ILE A 8 23.49 17.08 0.99
C ILE A 8 24.39 18.31 0.86
N GLY A 9 23.79 19.49 0.92
CA GLY A 9 24.50 20.76 0.96
C GLY A 9 25.36 20.78 2.21
N ARG A 10 26.59 20.29 2.08
CA ARG A 10 27.62 20.38 3.10
C ARG A 10 28.15 21.81 3.05
N ARG A 11 27.66 22.67 3.93
CA ARG A 11 28.30 23.97 4.18
C ARG A 11 29.52 23.69 5.07
N CYS A 12 30.64 23.37 4.44
CA CYS A 12 31.92 23.34 5.14
C CYS A 12 32.34 24.79 5.38
N VAL A 13 32.38 25.21 6.65
CA VAL A 13 32.92 26.52 7.03
C VAL A 13 34.42 26.32 7.25
N TYR A 14 35.23 27.00 6.45
CA TYR A 14 36.67 27.04 6.64
C TYR A 14 36.97 28.03 7.76
N HIS A 15 37.46 27.54 8.90
CA HIS A 15 38.08 28.40 9.90
C HIS A 15 39.57 28.52 9.54
N THR A 16 39.99 29.67 9.01
CA THR A 16 41.40 30.04 8.97
C THR A 16 41.79 30.50 10.36
N ALA A 17 42.56 29.68 11.08
CA ALA A 17 43.23 30.14 12.30
C ALA A 17 44.38 31.06 11.87
N LEU A 18 44.30 32.35 12.20
CA LEU A 18 45.41 33.28 12.06
C LEU A 18 46.40 33.02 13.20
N THR A 19 47.36 32.13 12.98
CA THR A 19 48.58 32.04 13.79
C THR A 19 49.70 32.78 13.08
N ALA A 20 50.33 33.73 13.78
CA ALA A 20 51.44 34.53 13.28
C ALA A 20 52.61 33.64 12.77
N PRO A 21 53.32 34.03 11.69
CA PRO A 21 54.36 33.19 11.11
C PRO A 21 55.66 33.26 11.93
N ASN A 22 56.10 32.13 12.45
CA ASN A 22 57.50 31.94 12.83
C ASN A 22 58.35 31.75 11.55
N PRO A 23 59.50 32.42 11.40
CA PRO A 23 60.34 32.27 10.21
C PRO A 23 61.13 30.96 10.30
N GLY A 24 60.61 29.89 9.68
CA GLY A 24 61.38 28.65 9.53
C GLY A 24 60.58 27.36 9.53
N SER A 25 59.52 27.24 8.74
CA SER A 25 59.05 25.91 8.26
C SER A 25 58.08 26.07 7.10
N SER A 26 58.45 25.59 5.92
CA SER A 26 57.57 25.48 4.75
C SER A 26 56.76 24.18 4.82
N LEU A 27 55.69 24.14 5.59
CA LEU A 27 54.65 23.12 5.47
C LEU A 27 53.28 23.80 5.59
N LEU A 28 52.49 23.72 4.52
CA LEU A 28 51.13 24.26 4.46
C LEU A 28 50.24 23.59 5.52
N PRO A 29 49.42 24.33 6.29
CA PRO A 29 48.51 23.74 7.24
C PRO A 29 47.39 22.98 6.51
N LEU A 30 47.22 21.69 6.81
CA LEU A 30 46.03 20.94 6.37
C LEU A 30 44.79 21.54 7.05
N SER A 31 43.96 22.21 6.28
CA SER A 31 42.63 22.64 6.71
C SER A 31 41.74 21.41 6.96
N THR A 32 41.55 21.04 8.22
CA THR A 32 40.54 20.06 8.63
C THR A 32 39.15 20.69 8.52
N ALA A 33 38.42 20.35 7.46
CA ALA A 33 37.05 20.82 7.29
C ALA A 33 36.09 20.06 8.22
N ILE A 34 35.61 20.71 9.29
CA ILE A 34 34.54 20.16 10.14
C ILE A 34 33.20 20.42 9.44
N CYS A 35 32.69 19.41 8.76
CA CYS A 35 31.40 19.50 8.07
C CYS A 35 30.28 19.02 9.02
N GLN A 36 29.53 19.96 9.59
CA GLN A 36 28.35 19.67 10.42
C GLN A 36 27.14 19.36 9.50
N PRO A 37 26.41 18.25 9.72
CA PRO A 37 25.22 17.95 8.91
C PRO A 37 24.08 18.93 9.22
N PHE A 38 23.45 19.47 8.17
CA PHE A 38 22.32 20.41 8.24
C PHE A 38 21.03 19.81 8.86
N SER A 39 21.04 18.52 9.20
CA SER A 39 19.92 17.83 9.84
C SER A 39 20.39 17.04 11.05
N THR A 40 19.74 17.31 12.19
CA THR A 40 19.93 16.57 13.45
C THR A 40 19.01 15.35 13.54
N SER A 41 18.12 15.11 12.55
CA SER A 41 17.24 13.95 12.57
C SER A 41 18.06 12.68 12.34
N ARG A 42 18.07 11.77 13.31
CA ARG A 42 18.69 10.45 13.17
C ARG A 42 18.00 9.69 12.02
N ASN A 43 18.79 9.03 11.17
CA ASN A 43 18.28 8.16 10.11
C ASN A 43 17.51 7.00 10.76
N ARG A 44 16.17 7.08 10.82
CA ARG A 44 15.34 6.02 11.39
C ARG A 44 15.23 4.87 10.37
N PRO A 45 15.71 3.66 10.70
CA PRO A 45 15.45 2.51 9.84
C PRO A 45 13.95 2.21 9.79
N SER A 46 13.48 1.56 8.71
CA SER A 46 12.11 1.05 8.68
C SER A 46 11.96 -0.02 9.77
N GLN A 47 11.13 0.27 10.76
CA GLN A 47 10.81 -0.69 11.83
C GLN A 47 9.92 -1.81 11.30
N ILE A 48 9.02 -1.49 10.36
CA ILE A 48 8.05 -2.42 9.78
C ILE A 48 8.71 -3.55 8.97
N GLY A 49 9.72 -3.22 8.15
CA GLY A 49 10.38 -4.20 7.27
C GLY A 49 11.20 -5.25 8.01
N ARG A 50 11.68 -4.95 9.22
CA ARG A 50 12.48 -5.89 10.05
C ARG A 50 11.64 -6.94 10.75
N VAL A 51 10.35 -6.66 10.99
CA VAL A 51 9.48 -7.57 11.75
C VAL A 51 9.16 -8.77 10.87
N PRO A 52 9.50 -10.01 11.29
CA PRO A 52 9.22 -11.21 10.51
C PRO A 52 7.71 -11.43 10.38
N LEU A 53 7.32 -12.09 9.29
CA LEU A 53 5.95 -12.52 9.02
C LEU A 53 5.77 -13.91 9.60
N THR A 54 4.76 -14.09 10.45
CA THR A 54 4.37 -15.41 10.96
C THR A 54 3.38 -16.00 9.97
N ILE A 55 3.66 -17.20 9.46
CA ILE A 55 2.81 -17.88 8.48
C ILE A 55 1.97 -18.94 9.22
N PRO A 56 0.63 -18.86 9.18
CA PRO A 56 -0.24 -19.86 9.78
C PRO A 56 -0.11 -21.21 9.03
N PRO A 57 -0.42 -22.35 9.69
CA PRO A 57 -0.29 -23.69 9.11
C PRO A 57 -1.05 -23.87 7.79
N ASP A 58 -2.17 -23.17 7.63
CA ASP A 58 -3.08 -23.35 6.49
C ASP A 58 -2.59 -22.65 5.21
N VAL A 59 -1.53 -21.85 5.31
CA VAL A 59 -1.04 -21.01 4.22
C VAL A 59 0.28 -21.55 3.66
N LYS A 60 0.30 -21.83 2.36
CA LYS A 60 1.50 -22.22 1.61
C LYS A 60 2.16 -20.97 1.04
N PHE A 61 3.46 -20.82 1.33
CA PHE A 61 4.26 -19.68 0.89
C PHE A 61 5.31 -20.15 -0.12
N LEU A 62 5.21 -19.72 -1.37
CA LEU A 62 6.09 -20.15 -2.46
C LEU A 62 6.80 -18.94 -3.09
N LEU A 63 8.13 -19.01 -3.14
CA LEU A 63 8.96 -18.02 -3.84
C LEU A 63 9.29 -18.56 -5.25
N VAL A 64 8.62 -18.02 -6.26
CA VAL A 64 8.85 -18.37 -7.67
C VAL A 64 9.95 -17.47 -8.25
N GLN A 65 11.04 -18.10 -8.67
CA GLN A 65 12.12 -17.41 -9.38
C GLN A 65 11.66 -17.00 -10.78
N PRO A 66 12.11 -15.85 -11.32
CA PRO A 66 11.78 -15.46 -12.68
C PRO A 66 12.28 -16.55 -13.66
N PRO A 67 11.51 -16.86 -14.71
CA PRO A 67 11.97 -17.79 -15.73
C PRO A 67 13.26 -17.26 -16.37
N LYS A 68 14.26 -18.13 -16.52
CA LYS A 68 15.49 -17.78 -17.26
C LYS A 68 15.11 -17.56 -18.73
N SER A 69 15.31 -16.34 -19.25
CA SER A 69 15.06 -16.06 -20.67
C SER A 69 15.90 -16.97 -21.55
N LYS A 70 15.29 -17.60 -22.56
CA LYS A 70 16.01 -18.39 -23.58
C LYS A 70 16.80 -17.53 -24.57
N TYR A 71 16.45 -16.24 -24.69
CA TYR A 71 17.09 -15.28 -25.60
C TYR A 71 17.56 -14.06 -24.81
N GLY A 72 18.88 -13.91 -24.64
CA GLY A 72 19.52 -12.66 -24.19
C GLY A 72 19.26 -12.22 -22.74
N SER A 73 20.25 -11.54 -22.15
CA SER A 73 20.22 -11.04 -20.78
C SER A 73 19.07 -10.05 -20.55
N VAL A 74 18.04 -10.46 -19.80
CA VAL A 74 17.05 -9.53 -19.26
C VAL A 74 17.77 -8.60 -18.29
N SER A 75 17.61 -7.29 -18.44
CA SER A 75 18.24 -6.34 -17.51
C SER A 75 17.82 -6.69 -16.06
N PRO A 76 18.73 -6.66 -15.07
CA PRO A 76 18.43 -7.01 -13.67
C PRO A 76 17.31 -6.16 -13.04
N LEU A 77 17.00 -5.01 -13.65
CA LEU A 77 15.92 -4.11 -13.25
C LEU A 77 14.53 -4.64 -13.66
N LEU A 78 14.46 -5.48 -14.69
CA LEU A 78 13.23 -6.10 -15.21
C LEU A 78 13.00 -7.52 -14.67
N ALA A 79 14.00 -8.15 -14.08
CA ALA A 79 13.86 -9.46 -13.45
C ALA A 79 13.05 -9.34 -12.15
N GLN A 80 11.75 -9.63 -12.20
CA GLN A 80 10.88 -9.62 -11.05
C GLN A 80 10.66 -11.04 -10.53
N ARG A 81 10.90 -11.26 -9.23
CA ARG A 81 10.52 -12.50 -8.54
C ARG A 81 9.03 -12.45 -8.26
N LYS A 82 8.36 -13.60 -8.19
CA LYS A 82 6.95 -13.66 -7.80
C LYS A 82 6.82 -14.44 -6.50
N VAL A 83 6.13 -13.88 -5.52
CA VAL A 83 5.74 -14.61 -4.31
C VAL A 83 4.28 -15.01 -4.47
N GLN A 84 4.03 -16.32 -4.35
CA GLN A 84 2.70 -16.89 -4.35
C GLN A 84 2.33 -17.28 -2.93
N VAL A 85 1.18 -16.80 -2.48
CA VAL A 85 0.60 -17.10 -1.17
C VAL A 85 -0.72 -17.82 -1.44
N GLU A 86 -0.78 -19.09 -1.07
CA GLU A 86 -1.98 -19.92 -1.23
C GLU A 86 -2.56 -20.26 0.13
N GLY A 87 -3.88 -20.18 0.28
CA GLY A 87 -4.57 -20.52 1.50
C GLY A 87 -6.00 -21.00 1.24
N PRO A 88 -6.82 -21.15 2.29
CA PRO A 88 -8.18 -21.67 2.16
C PRO A 88 -9.09 -20.78 1.30
N LEU A 89 -8.93 -19.45 1.36
CA LEU A 89 -9.80 -18.51 0.65
C LEU A 89 -9.35 -18.20 -0.79
N GLY A 90 -8.18 -18.68 -1.22
CA GLY A 90 -7.69 -18.48 -2.58
C GLY A 90 -6.18 -18.39 -2.69
N LYS A 91 -5.74 -17.84 -3.82
CA LYS A 91 -4.32 -17.72 -4.18
C LYS A 91 -4.02 -16.29 -4.61
N LEU A 92 -2.95 -15.70 -4.05
CA LEU A 92 -2.50 -14.36 -4.38
C LEU A 92 -1.05 -14.39 -4.86
N ALA A 93 -0.73 -13.56 -5.84
CA ALA A 93 0.61 -13.43 -6.36
C ALA A 93 1.10 -11.97 -6.24
N LEU A 94 2.27 -11.78 -5.65
CA LEU A 94 2.93 -10.47 -5.55
C LEU A 94 4.22 -10.45 -6.37
N SER A 95 4.35 -9.48 -7.27
CA SER A 95 5.61 -9.24 -7.99
C SER A 95 6.57 -8.41 -7.14
N ILE A 96 7.79 -8.91 -6.97
CA ILE A 96 8.81 -8.35 -6.10
C ILE A 96 10.05 -7.98 -6.94
N PRO A 97 10.63 -6.79 -6.76
CA PRO A 97 11.83 -6.39 -7.47
C PRO A 97 13.07 -7.19 -7.01
N ALA A 98 14.03 -7.39 -7.92
CA ALA A 98 15.24 -8.21 -7.67
C ALA A 98 16.13 -7.78 -6.49
N PHE A 99 15.98 -6.56 -5.97
CA PHE A 99 16.77 -6.07 -4.84
C PHE A 99 16.15 -6.39 -3.47
N VAL A 100 14.96 -7.01 -3.45
CA VAL A 100 14.29 -7.48 -2.23
C VAL A 100 14.46 -8.99 -2.16
N ASN A 101 14.95 -9.45 -1.02
CA ASN A 101 15.09 -10.86 -0.69
C ASN A 101 14.02 -11.21 0.35
N VAL A 102 13.46 -12.41 0.20
CA VAL A 102 12.46 -12.96 1.11
C VAL A 102 12.98 -14.33 1.51
N ASP A 103 13.36 -14.45 2.77
CA ASP A 103 13.96 -15.66 3.33
C ASP A 103 12.89 -16.33 4.20
N TYR A 104 12.45 -17.53 3.80
CA TYR A 104 11.41 -18.30 4.50
C TYR A 104 12.04 -19.48 5.23
N ASP A 105 11.91 -19.47 6.56
CA ASP A 105 12.38 -20.54 7.43
C ASP A 105 11.23 -21.51 7.71
N GLU A 106 11.25 -22.68 7.08
CA GLU A 106 10.19 -23.69 7.20
C GLU A 106 10.06 -24.24 8.63
N SER A 107 11.19 -24.36 9.36
CA SER A 107 11.22 -24.87 10.74
C SER A 107 10.50 -23.96 11.75
N THR A 108 10.64 -22.64 11.60
CA THR A 108 10.03 -21.65 12.50
C THR A 108 8.76 -21.02 11.92
N ARG A 109 8.42 -21.33 10.66
CA ARG A 109 7.31 -20.76 9.88
C ARG A 109 7.32 -19.23 9.87
N LYS A 110 8.52 -18.66 9.81
CA LYS A 110 8.72 -17.21 9.74
C LYS A 110 9.34 -16.86 8.40
N ALA A 111 8.79 -15.83 7.77
CA ALA A 111 9.40 -15.21 6.58
C ALA A 111 9.99 -13.85 6.96
N SER A 112 11.27 -13.65 6.69
CA SER A 112 11.95 -12.37 6.85
C SER A 112 12.13 -11.70 5.50
N VAL A 113 11.95 -10.37 5.45
CA VAL A 113 12.15 -9.58 4.23
C VAL A 113 13.40 -8.74 4.43
N SER A 114 14.32 -8.80 3.49
CA SER A 114 15.56 -8.02 3.50
C SER A 114 15.79 -7.31 2.16
N VAL A 115 16.65 -6.29 2.16
CA VAL A 115 17.02 -5.54 0.94
C VAL A 115 18.52 -5.53 0.78
N LYS A 116 18.99 -5.51 -0.48
CA LYS A 116 20.42 -5.53 -0.81
C LYS A 116 21.18 -4.35 -0.20
N ASN A 117 20.66 -3.13 -0.33
CA ASN A 117 21.30 -1.93 0.18
C ASN A 117 20.27 -1.01 0.86
N LYS A 118 20.47 -0.77 2.16
CA LYS A 118 19.58 0.04 3.01
C LYS A 118 19.76 1.55 2.83
N ASP A 119 20.88 1.98 2.25
CA ASP A 119 21.18 3.40 2.03
C ASP A 119 20.42 3.98 0.84
N ILE A 120 20.08 3.13 -0.13
CA ILE A 120 19.28 3.52 -1.29
C ILE A 120 17.83 3.74 -0.87
N LYS A 121 17.35 4.98 -1.00
CA LYS A 121 15.99 5.41 -0.63
C LYS A 121 14.90 4.49 -1.21
N LYS A 122 14.95 4.21 -2.53
CA LYS A 122 13.97 3.36 -3.23
C LYS A 122 13.91 1.94 -2.64
N GLN A 123 15.05 1.36 -2.28
CA GLN A 123 15.07 0.01 -1.69
C GLN A 123 14.46 0.02 -0.29
N ARG A 124 14.75 1.05 0.51
CA ARG A 124 14.18 1.23 1.86
C ARG A 124 12.66 1.41 1.85
N GLU A 125 12.14 2.18 0.89
CA GLU A 125 10.69 2.36 0.71
C GLU A 125 10.01 1.03 0.36
N MET A 126 10.53 0.32 -0.65
CA MET A 126 9.98 -0.95 -1.10
C MET A 126 10.05 -2.04 -0.01
N TRP A 127 11.09 -2.02 0.84
CA TRP A 127 11.24 -2.97 1.95
C TRP A 127 10.01 -2.99 2.85
N GLY A 128 9.55 -1.82 3.29
CA GLY A 128 8.37 -1.71 4.14
C GLY A 128 7.09 -2.07 3.40
N THR A 129 6.94 -1.57 2.17
CA THR A 129 5.77 -1.81 1.33
C THR A 129 5.54 -3.30 1.11
N ILE A 130 6.56 -4.02 0.64
CA ILE A 130 6.43 -5.45 0.31
C ILE A 130 6.11 -6.29 1.54
N ARG A 131 6.74 -5.99 2.68
CA ARG A 131 6.42 -6.65 3.95
C ARG A 131 4.93 -6.49 4.29
N VAL A 132 4.38 -5.29 4.16
CA VAL A 132 2.95 -5.02 4.45
C VAL A 132 2.04 -5.74 3.46
N TYR A 133 2.36 -5.72 2.17
CA TYR A 133 1.59 -6.45 1.15
C TYR A 133 1.57 -7.96 1.44
N LEU A 134 2.73 -8.56 1.71
CA LEU A 134 2.81 -9.99 2.06
C LEU A 134 2.02 -10.30 3.34
N HIS A 135 2.09 -9.46 4.36
CA HIS A 135 1.31 -9.61 5.57
C HIS A 135 -0.20 -9.59 5.29
N ASN A 136 -0.66 -8.63 4.48
CA ASN A 136 -2.06 -8.52 4.09
C ASN A 136 -2.50 -9.72 3.24
N HIS A 137 -1.64 -10.24 2.35
CA HIS A 137 -1.94 -11.43 1.57
C HIS A 137 -2.08 -12.67 2.47
N ILE A 138 -1.16 -12.88 3.42
CA ILE A 138 -1.21 -14.01 4.37
C ILE A 138 -2.51 -13.96 5.19
N LEU A 139 -2.82 -12.81 5.79
CA LEU A 139 -4.08 -12.64 6.53
C LEU A 139 -5.30 -12.78 5.61
N GLY A 140 -5.20 -12.27 4.38
CA GLY A 140 -6.30 -12.28 3.42
C GLY A 140 -6.67 -13.67 2.91
N VAL A 141 -5.69 -14.53 2.62
CA VAL A 141 -5.99 -15.91 2.20
C VAL A 141 -6.42 -16.81 3.37
N SER A 142 -6.07 -16.44 4.61
CA SER A 142 -6.37 -17.21 5.82
C SER A 142 -7.72 -16.81 6.42
N GLU A 143 -7.89 -15.53 6.77
CA GLU A 143 -9.07 -14.99 7.46
C GLU A 143 -10.02 -14.25 6.51
N GLY A 144 -9.46 -13.61 5.47
CA GLY A 144 -10.21 -12.75 4.56
C GLY A 144 -10.27 -11.29 5.03
N HIS A 145 -10.35 -10.36 4.10
CA HIS A 145 -10.56 -8.95 4.39
C HIS A 145 -12.04 -8.61 4.27
N THR A 146 -12.57 -7.91 5.27
CA THR A 146 -13.94 -7.42 5.25
C THR A 146 -13.94 -5.90 5.24
N THR A 147 -14.88 -5.31 4.52
CA THR A 147 -15.10 -3.86 4.49
C THR A 147 -16.59 -3.57 4.52
N ILE A 148 -16.99 -2.79 5.52
CA ILE A 148 -18.40 -2.46 5.76
C ILE A 148 -18.67 -1.06 5.24
N LEU A 149 -19.66 -0.93 4.36
CA LEU A 149 -20.16 0.33 3.87
C LEU A 149 -21.50 0.63 4.53
N ARG A 150 -21.63 1.81 5.14
CA ARG A 150 -22.87 2.29 5.75
C ARG A 150 -23.46 3.41 4.92
N LEU A 151 -24.70 3.26 4.48
CA LEU A 151 -25.46 4.26 3.76
C LEU A 151 -26.28 5.10 4.75
N VAL A 152 -26.09 6.42 4.72
CA VAL A 152 -26.83 7.37 5.54
C VAL A 152 -27.58 8.32 4.63
N GLY A 153 -28.90 8.29 4.69
CA GLY A 153 -29.77 9.14 3.89
C GLY A 153 -31.17 8.56 3.79
N VAL A 154 -32.17 9.43 3.65
CA VAL A 154 -33.54 8.99 3.43
C VAL A 154 -33.64 8.40 2.02
N GLY A 155 -34.21 7.20 1.91
CA GLY A 155 -34.33 6.46 0.65
C GLY A 155 -33.04 5.83 0.15
N TYR A 156 -31.93 5.90 0.91
CA TYR A 156 -30.67 5.31 0.51
C TYR A 156 -30.70 3.80 0.78
N ARG A 157 -30.52 3.01 -0.27
CA ARG A 157 -30.47 1.55 -0.19
C ARG A 157 -29.58 0.95 -1.26
N ALA A 158 -29.01 -0.20 -0.94
CA ALA A 158 -28.24 -1.02 -1.86
C ALA A 158 -28.93 -2.37 -2.05
N THR A 159 -28.80 -2.94 -3.24
CA THR A 159 -29.21 -4.30 -3.60
C THR A 159 -28.10 -4.97 -4.41
N ILE A 160 -28.07 -6.30 -4.41
CA ILE A 160 -27.17 -7.06 -5.28
C ILE A 160 -28.03 -7.64 -6.39
N GLU A 161 -27.64 -7.37 -7.64
CA GLU A 161 -28.36 -7.77 -8.84
C GLU A 161 -27.42 -8.60 -9.72
N ASP A 162 -27.94 -9.63 -10.38
CA ASP A 162 -27.15 -10.51 -11.25
C ASP A 162 -27.00 -9.92 -12.66
N ASN A 163 -27.84 -8.94 -13.00
CA ASN A 163 -27.88 -8.28 -14.30
C ASN A 163 -27.77 -6.76 -14.10
N ALA A 164 -27.02 -6.12 -14.99
CA ALA A 164 -26.92 -4.67 -15.09
C ALA A 164 -27.42 -4.21 -16.46
N THR A 165 -28.10 -3.06 -16.48
CA THR A 165 -28.55 -2.39 -17.70
C THR A 165 -27.53 -1.38 -18.20
N THR A 166 -26.76 -0.78 -17.29
CA THR A 166 -25.91 0.39 -17.55
C THR A 166 -24.45 0.03 -17.80
N VAL A 167 -24.00 -1.13 -17.30
CA VAL A 167 -22.59 -1.54 -17.35
C VAL A 167 -22.48 -2.94 -17.94
N GLU A 168 -21.53 -3.13 -18.85
CA GLU A 168 -21.24 -4.42 -19.46
C GLU A 168 -20.58 -5.37 -18.46
N ARG A 169 -20.88 -6.67 -18.57
CA ARG A 169 -20.24 -7.71 -17.78
C ARG A 169 -18.83 -7.97 -18.31
N GLU A 170 -17.85 -7.97 -17.42
CA GLU A 170 -16.47 -8.37 -17.71
C GLU A 170 -16.31 -9.89 -17.73
N PHE A 171 -17.20 -10.62 -17.03
CA PHE A 171 -17.20 -12.08 -16.98
C PHE A 171 -18.59 -12.68 -16.75
N GLU A 172 -18.73 -13.95 -17.12
CA GLU A 172 -19.98 -14.70 -16.96
C GLU A 172 -20.35 -14.86 -15.48
N GLY A 173 -21.61 -14.56 -15.13
CA GLY A 173 -22.08 -14.63 -13.74
C GLY A 173 -21.60 -13.49 -12.83
N GLN A 174 -21.05 -12.41 -13.40
CA GLN A 174 -20.68 -11.23 -12.64
C GLN A 174 -21.91 -10.57 -11.99
N LYS A 175 -21.80 -10.33 -10.68
CA LYS A 175 -22.82 -9.63 -9.89
C LYS A 175 -22.54 -8.13 -9.84
N PHE A 176 -23.60 -7.37 -9.60
CA PHE A 176 -23.56 -5.92 -9.53
C PHE A 176 -24.12 -5.42 -8.21
N VAL A 177 -23.49 -4.37 -7.67
CA VAL A 177 -24.06 -3.60 -6.57
C VAL A 177 -24.92 -2.49 -7.16
N SER A 178 -26.23 -2.59 -6.99
CA SER A 178 -27.21 -1.59 -7.41
C SER A 178 -27.47 -0.62 -6.25
N LEU A 179 -27.22 0.67 -6.47
CA LEU A 179 -27.32 1.72 -5.47
C LEU A 179 -28.45 2.68 -5.82
N LYS A 180 -29.39 2.85 -4.88
CA LYS A 180 -30.42 3.90 -4.93
C LYS A 180 -30.08 4.95 -3.89
N VAL A 181 -29.35 6.00 -4.30
CA VAL A 181 -28.82 7.05 -3.42
C VAL A 181 -29.24 8.46 -3.83
N GLY A 182 -30.48 8.57 -4.33
CA GLY A 182 -31.09 9.85 -4.73
C GLY A 182 -30.64 10.36 -6.10
N TYR A 183 -30.32 9.45 -7.02
CA TYR A 183 -30.20 9.72 -8.46
C TYR A 183 -31.46 9.23 -9.17
N SER A 184 -31.71 9.74 -10.38
CA SER A 184 -32.91 9.40 -11.16
C SER A 184 -32.94 7.93 -11.60
N HIS A 185 -31.79 7.34 -11.90
CA HIS A 185 -31.62 5.93 -12.24
C HIS A 185 -30.78 5.21 -11.17
N PRO A 186 -30.93 3.88 -10.99
CA PRO A 186 -30.06 3.10 -10.12
C PRO A 186 -28.63 3.10 -10.64
N ILE A 187 -27.65 3.17 -9.74
CA ILE A 187 -26.23 3.09 -10.09
C ILE A 187 -25.79 1.65 -9.89
N GLU A 188 -25.45 0.97 -10.98
CA GLU A 188 -24.97 -0.41 -10.98
C GLU A 188 -23.44 -0.43 -11.04
N LEU A 189 -22.80 -1.17 -10.13
CA LEU A 189 -21.34 -1.27 -10.06
C LEU A 189 -20.88 -2.74 -10.17
N PRO A 190 -19.98 -3.06 -11.11
CA PRO A 190 -19.47 -4.42 -11.28
C PRO A 190 -18.63 -4.85 -10.09
N ILE A 191 -18.90 -6.05 -9.57
CA ILE A 191 -18.11 -6.67 -8.52
C ILE A 191 -16.97 -7.47 -9.19
N PRO A 192 -15.69 -7.26 -8.82
CA PRO A 192 -14.58 -8.02 -9.37
C PRO A 192 -14.61 -9.48 -8.89
N ARG A 193 -13.98 -10.39 -9.65
CA ARG A 193 -14.03 -11.86 -9.41
C ARG A 193 -13.60 -12.28 -8.00
N ASP A 194 -12.64 -11.56 -7.44
CA ASP A 194 -12.03 -11.91 -6.16
C ASP A 194 -12.83 -11.41 -4.95
N VAL A 195 -13.89 -10.61 -5.17
CA VAL A 195 -14.66 -9.97 -4.10
C VAL A 195 -16.09 -10.49 -4.08
N LYS A 196 -16.57 -10.83 -2.89
CA LYS A 196 -17.97 -11.14 -2.62
C LYS A 196 -18.63 -9.95 -1.95
N ALA A 197 -19.72 -9.46 -2.52
CA ALA A 197 -20.58 -8.48 -1.86
C ALA A 197 -21.79 -9.19 -1.23
N SER A 198 -22.18 -8.76 -0.04
CA SER A 198 -23.45 -9.11 0.60
C SER A 198 -24.12 -7.86 1.15
N VAL A 199 -25.45 -7.86 1.22
CA VAL A 199 -26.24 -6.74 1.76
C VAL A 199 -27.10 -7.29 2.89
N PRO A 200 -26.56 -7.41 4.12
CA PRO A 200 -27.32 -7.92 5.26
C PRO A 200 -28.47 -6.99 5.66
N GLN A 201 -28.30 -5.68 5.43
CA GLN A 201 -29.35 -4.67 5.62
C GLN A 201 -29.35 -3.77 4.39
N PRO A 202 -30.50 -3.24 3.94
CA PRO A 202 -30.55 -2.37 2.76
C PRO A 202 -29.63 -1.13 2.90
N THR A 203 -29.31 -0.71 4.12
CA THR A 203 -28.42 0.42 4.43
C THR A 203 -26.98 0.01 4.75
N ARG A 204 -26.62 -1.28 4.66
CA ARG A 204 -25.28 -1.80 4.93
C ARG A 204 -24.83 -2.78 3.86
N ILE A 205 -23.69 -2.52 3.24
CA ILE A 205 -23.04 -3.44 2.30
C ILE A 205 -21.81 -4.01 3.02
N LEU A 206 -21.64 -5.32 2.93
CA LEU A 206 -20.46 -6.04 3.42
C LEU A 206 -19.71 -6.57 2.20
N LEU A 207 -18.48 -6.09 2.03
CA LEU A 207 -17.55 -6.56 0.99
C LEU A 207 -16.53 -7.47 1.64
N GLU A 208 -16.34 -8.66 1.07
CA GLU A 208 -15.44 -9.69 1.56
C GLU A 208 -14.53 -10.16 0.43
N GLY A 209 -13.25 -10.40 0.70
CA GLY A 209 -12.34 -10.95 -0.31
C GLY A 209 -10.94 -11.22 0.25
N PRO A 210 -10.12 -12.02 -0.45
CA PRO A 210 -8.77 -12.34 -0.02
C PRO A 210 -7.79 -11.20 -0.29
N ASP A 211 -8.02 -10.38 -1.31
CA ASP A 211 -7.18 -9.22 -1.61
C ASP A 211 -7.74 -7.92 -1.02
N LYS A 212 -6.98 -7.32 -0.10
CA LYS A 212 -7.33 -6.06 0.55
C LYS A 212 -7.40 -4.89 -0.43
N GLU A 213 -6.55 -4.87 -1.46
CA GLU A 213 -6.51 -3.79 -2.44
C GLU A 213 -7.80 -3.76 -3.25
N SER A 214 -8.18 -4.90 -3.84
CA SER A 214 -9.42 -5.06 -4.60
C SER A 214 -10.68 -4.72 -3.78
N VAL A 215 -10.79 -5.24 -2.54
CA VAL A 215 -11.91 -4.94 -1.63
C VAL A 215 -12.00 -3.44 -1.34
N SER A 216 -10.87 -2.82 -0.98
CA SER A 216 -10.81 -1.39 -0.63
C SER A 216 -11.07 -0.49 -1.84
N GLN A 217 -10.61 -0.90 -3.03
CA GLN A 217 -10.83 -0.16 -4.26
C GLN A 217 -12.30 -0.16 -4.65
N LEU A 218 -12.99 -1.29 -4.54
CA LEU A 218 -14.44 -1.36 -4.76
C LEU A 218 -15.20 -0.49 -3.75
N ALA A 219 -14.82 -0.55 -2.47
CA ALA A 219 -15.39 0.29 -1.43
C ALA A 219 -15.23 1.80 -1.74
N ALA A 220 -14.04 2.19 -2.21
CA ALA A 220 -13.75 3.56 -2.62
C ALA A 220 -14.60 3.98 -3.83
N LYS A 221 -14.72 3.12 -4.86
CA LYS A 221 -15.59 3.36 -6.03
C LYS A 221 -17.04 3.59 -5.62
N ILE A 222 -17.58 2.77 -4.71
CA ILE A 222 -18.94 2.94 -4.19
C ILE A 222 -19.08 4.28 -3.45
N ARG A 223 -18.13 4.62 -2.58
CA ARG A 223 -18.13 5.89 -1.82
C ARG A 223 -18.06 7.13 -2.72
N MET A 224 -17.42 7.04 -3.89
CA MET A 224 -17.27 8.18 -4.80
C MET A 224 -18.61 8.76 -5.28
N TRP A 225 -19.64 7.93 -5.43
CA TRP A 225 -20.97 8.36 -5.88
C TRP A 225 -21.66 9.30 -4.90
N ARG A 226 -21.57 9.03 -3.59
CA ARG A 226 -22.12 9.90 -2.54
C ARG A 226 -21.17 9.96 -1.36
N LYS A 227 -20.22 10.90 -1.42
CA LYS A 227 -19.32 11.22 -0.31
C LYS A 227 -20.11 11.80 0.88
N PRO A 228 -19.71 11.53 2.13
CA PRO A 228 -20.33 12.11 3.31
C PRO A 228 -20.31 13.64 3.29
N GLU A 229 -21.48 14.27 3.48
CA GLU A 229 -21.62 15.72 3.57
C GLU A 229 -21.39 16.25 5.00
N PRO A 230 -20.88 17.48 5.17
CA PRO A 230 -20.53 18.02 6.49
C PRO A 230 -21.72 18.59 7.28
N TYR A 231 -22.95 18.63 6.75
CA TYR A 231 -24.09 19.23 7.44
C TYR A 231 -25.02 18.21 8.09
N LYS A 232 -25.59 17.29 7.30
CA LYS A 232 -26.47 16.22 7.82
C LYS A 232 -25.80 14.85 7.84
N GLY A 233 -24.53 14.75 7.46
CA GLY A 233 -23.81 13.48 7.44
C GLY A 233 -24.37 12.46 6.46
N LYS A 234 -25.16 12.89 5.46
CA LYS A 234 -25.67 12.01 4.41
C LYS A 234 -24.52 11.58 3.49
N GLY A 235 -24.54 10.33 3.07
CA GLY A 235 -23.53 9.75 2.19
C GLY A 235 -23.19 8.32 2.58
N ILE A 236 -22.12 7.81 2.00
CA ILE A 236 -21.63 6.44 2.19
C ILE A 236 -20.34 6.49 3.01
N PHE A 237 -20.31 5.77 4.13
CA PHE A 237 -19.17 5.67 5.03
C PHE A 237 -18.52 4.30 4.93
N VAL A 238 -17.18 4.24 5.04
CA VAL A 238 -16.39 3.01 4.95
C VAL A 238 -15.81 2.65 6.33
N ASN A 239 -15.93 1.41 6.79
CA ASN A 239 -15.24 0.83 7.97
C ASN A 239 -15.37 1.63 9.29
N GLY A 240 -16.42 2.44 9.45
CA GLY A 240 -16.60 3.30 10.63
C GLY A 240 -16.08 4.73 10.48
N GLU A 241 -15.79 5.18 9.25
CA GLU A 241 -15.53 6.59 8.94
C GLU A 241 -16.62 7.49 9.54
N THR A 242 -16.20 8.63 10.10
CA THR A 242 -17.08 9.68 10.62
C THR A 242 -16.69 11.03 10.03
N ILE A 243 -17.67 11.93 9.90
CA ILE A 243 -17.47 13.30 9.44
C ILE A 243 -17.83 14.28 10.55
N LYS A 244 -17.04 15.36 10.69
CA LYS A 244 -17.36 16.45 11.60
C LYS A 244 -18.53 17.25 11.04
N LEU A 245 -19.63 17.32 11.79
CA LEU A 245 -20.81 18.08 11.40
C LEU A 245 -20.61 19.57 11.70
N LYS A 246 -20.96 20.42 10.73
CA LYS A 246 -21.04 21.87 10.90
C LYS A 246 -22.44 22.23 11.39
N SER A 247 -22.50 23.06 12.42
CA SER A 247 -23.75 23.68 12.83
C SER A 247 -24.30 24.57 11.72
N LYS A 248 -25.61 24.54 11.52
CA LYS A 248 -26.28 25.50 10.65
C LYS A 248 -26.13 26.89 11.28
N LYS A 249 -25.80 27.92 10.50
CA LYS A 249 -26.00 29.30 10.93
C LYS A 249 -27.52 29.52 10.97
N ILE A 250 -28.10 29.41 12.16
CA ILE A 250 -29.48 29.83 12.41
C ILE A 250 -29.41 31.36 12.31
N LYS A 251 -29.96 31.92 11.24
CA LYS A 251 -30.28 33.34 11.14
C LYS A 251 -31.66 33.55 11.71
#